data_AF-A0A8T2NUQ3-F1
#
_entry.id   AF-A0A8T2NUQ3-F1
#
_cell.length_a   1.000
_cell.length_b   1.000
_cell.length_c   1.000
_cell.angle_alpha   90.00
_cell.angle_beta   90.00
_cell.angle_gamma   90.00
#
_symmetry.space_group_name_H-M   'P 1'
#
loop_
_entity.id
_entity.type
_entity.pdbx_description
1 polymer ?
#
loop_
_entity_poly.entity_id
_entity_poly.type
_entity_poly.pdbx_seq_one_letter_code
_entity_poly.pdbx_strand_id
1 'polypeptide(L)'
;MADILALVLRHNSTLPRDSKNLSLTCCPGGNTLPCMIVGERCDIKTSLLFLTAITAASELGVKVLFLTPTPIQSLPGSLQDTLANLNPDSLKKIKFMYPRSREELLQDVASLHECACSPSAPHSLIIVDGLERYLGVRPDSSPQPEDQSAAAHVSALLADTAAFLTRKLEERGGACAPCRVIVSFDVGLQGHSSGESLLGMDPILSILDRYFSVRCTLDRDRSSATPATAIASDKQPRGVWMVYFSGVGITARLTAGKEESSIMQRWWRLTVCPNGALEFYPMGTDE
;
A
#
# COMPACT_ATOMS: atom_id res chain seq x y z
N MET A 1 -7.12 -5.51 -7.32
CA MET A 1 -5.87 -4.81 -6.89
C MET A 1 -5.89 -4.52 -5.41
N ALA A 2 -6.94 -3.85 -4.93
CA ALA A 2 -7.27 -3.83 -3.52
C ALA A 2 -7.50 -5.24 -2.96
N ASP A 3 -7.52 -6.29 -3.78
CA ASP A 3 -7.53 -7.70 -3.33
C ASP A 3 -6.33 -8.10 -2.48
N ILE A 4 -5.08 -7.68 -2.77
CA ILE A 4 -3.93 -8.10 -1.93
C ILE A 4 -3.97 -7.35 -0.60
N LEU A 5 -4.16 -6.03 -0.63
CA LEU A 5 -4.31 -5.24 0.59
C LEU A 5 -5.54 -5.67 1.39
N ALA A 6 -6.69 -5.91 0.76
CA ALA A 6 -7.87 -6.44 1.45
C ALA A 6 -7.66 -7.88 1.93
N LEU A 7 -6.85 -8.68 1.26
CA LEU A 7 -6.48 -10.00 1.74
C LEU A 7 -5.60 -9.88 2.99
N VAL A 8 -4.64 -8.95 3.02
CA VAL A 8 -3.87 -8.63 4.24
C VAL A 8 -4.82 -8.19 5.36
N LEU A 9 -5.73 -7.27 5.07
CA LEU A 9 -6.72 -6.77 6.04
C LEU A 9 -7.62 -7.90 6.55
N ARG A 10 -7.98 -8.87 5.69
CA ARG A 10 -8.79 -10.04 6.05
C ARG A 10 -8.00 -11.06 6.86
N HIS A 11 -6.80 -11.42 6.42
CA HIS A 11 -5.96 -12.43 7.06
C HIS A 11 -5.59 -12.01 8.48
N ASN A 12 -5.34 -10.72 8.68
CA ASN A 12 -4.99 -10.14 9.97
C ASN A 12 -6.20 -9.54 10.69
N SER A 13 -7.43 -9.86 10.25
CA SER A 13 -8.64 -9.50 10.99
C SER A 13 -9.00 -10.53 12.04
N THR A 14 -9.50 -10.04 13.18
CA THR A 14 -9.90 -10.86 14.33
C THR A 14 -11.29 -11.48 14.19
N LEU A 15 -12.03 -11.21 13.10
CA LEU A 15 -13.35 -11.81 12.87
C LEU A 15 -13.24 -13.26 12.35
N PRO A 16 -14.23 -14.13 12.66
CA PRO A 16 -14.30 -15.47 12.09
C PRO A 16 -14.33 -15.45 10.56
N ARG A 17 -13.69 -16.44 9.93
CA ARG A 17 -13.53 -16.63 8.47
C ARG A 17 -14.83 -16.58 7.64
N ASP A 18 -15.99 -16.61 8.30
CA ASP A 18 -17.34 -16.69 7.72
C ASP A 18 -17.96 -15.34 7.31
N SER A 19 -17.23 -14.24 7.44
CA SER A 19 -17.68 -12.93 6.97
C SER A 19 -17.72 -12.90 5.43
N LYS A 20 -18.94 -12.83 4.88
CA LYS A 20 -19.30 -12.89 3.45
C LYS A 20 -18.27 -12.25 2.51
N ASN A 21 -17.93 -13.00 1.45
CA ASN A 21 -16.92 -12.71 0.43
C ASN A 21 -16.88 -11.23 -0.02
N LEU A 22 -15.85 -10.54 0.46
CA LEU A 22 -15.43 -9.22 0.00
C LEU A 22 -14.43 -9.40 -1.14
N SER A 23 -14.92 -9.49 -2.37
CA SER A 23 -14.06 -9.35 -3.55
C SER A 23 -14.04 -7.87 -3.93
N LEU A 24 -12.90 -7.19 -3.72
CA LEU A 24 -12.66 -5.89 -4.35
C LEU A 24 -12.28 -6.14 -5.80
N THR A 25 -13.21 -6.69 -6.57
CA THR A 25 -13.05 -6.85 -8.00
C THR A 25 -12.94 -5.47 -8.62
N CYS A 26 -11.71 -5.08 -8.96
CA CYS A 26 -11.51 -4.14 -10.06
C CYS A 26 -12.23 -4.72 -11.29
N CYS A 27 -12.87 -3.84 -12.06
CA CYS A 27 -13.80 -4.16 -13.14
C CYS A 27 -13.44 -5.43 -13.94
N PRO A 28 -14.45 -6.19 -14.42
CA PRO A 28 -14.23 -7.34 -15.29
C PRO A 28 -13.71 -6.85 -16.65
N GLY A 29 -12.40 -6.69 -16.74
CA GLY A 29 -11.73 -6.08 -17.89
C GLY A 29 -10.25 -5.83 -17.62
N GLY A 30 -9.52 -6.90 -17.26
CA GLY A 30 -8.06 -7.06 -17.45
C GLY A 30 -7.08 -6.08 -16.80
N ASN A 31 -7.48 -4.88 -16.40
CA ASN A 31 -6.55 -3.81 -16.04
C ASN A 31 -6.27 -3.81 -14.54
N THR A 32 -5.06 -4.20 -14.18
CA THR A 32 -4.49 -4.00 -12.85
C THR A 32 -4.19 -2.52 -12.62
N LEU A 33 -5.04 -1.85 -11.85
CA LEU A 33 -4.92 -0.43 -11.49
C LEU A 33 -3.92 -0.18 -10.33
N PRO A 34 -2.83 0.57 -10.53
CA PRO A 34 -1.83 0.85 -9.50
C PRO A 34 -2.45 1.43 -8.24
N CYS A 35 -1.91 1.07 -7.07
CA CYS A 35 -2.42 1.50 -5.78
C CYS A 35 -1.41 2.41 -5.06
N MET A 36 -1.91 3.47 -4.42
CA MET A 36 -1.13 4.35 -3.56
C MET A 36 -1.67 4.32 -2.13
N ILE A 37 -0.79 4.11 -1.15
CA ILE A 37 -1.08 4.16 0.28
C ILE A 37 -0.71 5.54 0.79
N VAL A 38 -1.71 6.28 1.26
CA VAL A 38 -1.58 7.68 1.65
C VAL A 38 -1.91 7.82 3.12
N GLY A 39 -1.18 8.65 3.87
CA GLY A 39 -1.49 8.92 5.27
C GLY A 39 -0.42 9.81 5.90
N GLU A 40 -0.62 10.15 7.18
CA GLU A 40 0.38 10.87 7.98
C GLU A 40 1.75 10.15 7.94
N ARG A 41 2.85 10.86 8.22
CA ARG A 41 4.19 10.27 8.28
C ARG A 41 4.29 9.28 9.45
N CYS A 42 4.52 8.01 9.14
CA CYS A 42 4.50 6.95 10.12
C CYS A 42 5.04 5.59 9.61
N ASP A 43 5.51 4.75 10.54
CA ASP A 43 6.10 3.45 10.21
C ASP A 43 5.07 2.34 9.90
N ILE A 44 3.78 2.64 10.10
CA ILE A 44 2.70 1.67 9.91
C ILE A 44 2.41 1.46 8.43
N LYS A 45 2.67 2.45 7.57
CA LYS A 45 2.59 2.25 6.11
C LYS A 45 3.64 1.26 5.65
N THR A 46 4.89 1.40 6.09
CA THR A 46 5.97 0.44 5.83
C THR A 46 5.61 -0.94 6.35
N SER A 47 5.04 -1.02 7.56
CA SER A 47 4.56 -2.27 8.16
C SER A 47 3.44 -2.94 7.33
N LEU A 48 2.47 -2.16 6.84
CA LEU A 48 1.38 -2.63 5.99
C LEU A 48 1.88 -3.10 4.61
N LEU A 49 2.79 -2.33 3.99
CA LEU A 49 3.45 -2.72 2.74
C LEU A 49 4.22 -4.03 2.93
N PHE A 50 4.91 -4.18 4.05
CA PHE A 50 5.65 -5.40 4.37
C PHE A 50 4.74 -6.63 4.49
N LEU A 51 3.65 -6.52 5.24
CA LEU A 51 2.63 -7.57 5.30
C LEU A 51 2.07 -7.89 3.91
N THR A 52 1.88 -6.87 3.06
CA THR A 52 1.45 -7.05 1.68
C THR A 52 2.43 -7.85 0.84
N ALA A 53 3.74 -7.61 1.01
CA ALA A 53 4.79 -8.37 0.34
C ALA A 53 4.78 -9.84 0.78
N ILE A 54 4.66 -10.09 2.10
CA ILE A 54 4.59 -11.42 2.69
C ILE A 54 3.39 -12.19 2.16
N THR A 55 2.20 -11.60 2.24
CA THR A 55 0.95 -12.20 1.79
C THR A 55 1.00 -12.51 0.29
N ALA A 56 1.52 -11.61 -0.53
CA ALA A 56 1.66 -11.84 -1.97
C ALA A 56 2.61 -13.02 -2.27
N ALA A 57 3.74 -13.14 -1.56
CA ALA A 57 4.70 -14.20 -1.78
C ALA A 57 4.26 -15.57 -1.22
N SER A 58 3.59 -15.57 -0.07
CA SER A 58 3.16 -16.79 0.62
C SER A 58 1.84 -17.35 0.10
N GLU A 59 0.80 -16.52 -0.02
CA GLU A 59 -0.54 -16.96 -0.37
C GLU A 59 -0.80 -16.95 -1.87
N LEU A 60 -0.36 -15.89 -2.57
CA LEU A 60 -0.53 -15.78 -4.02
C LEU A 60 0.63 -16.43 -4.78
N GLY A 61 1.72 -16.74 -4.07
CA GLY A 61 2.88 -17.39 -4.65
C GLY A 61 3.63 -16.56 -5.69
N VAL A 62 3.39 -15.24 -5.75
CA VAL A 62 3.97 -14.35 -6.77
C VAL A 62 5.33 -13.80 -6.34
N LYS A 63 6.14 -13.38 -7.31
CA LYS A 63 7.41 -12.70 -7.05
C LYS A 63 7.19 -11.22 -6.77
N VAL A 64 7.77 -10.75 -5.67
CA VAL A 64 7.61 -9.40 -5.16
C VAL A 64 8.96 -8.69 -5.19
N LEU A 65 8.98 -7.48 -5.73
CA LEU A 65 10.08 -6.54 -5.60
C LEU A 65 9.70 -5.50 -4.55
N PHE A 66 10.49 -5.39 -3.48
CA PHE A 66 10.26 -4.44 -2.40
C PHE A 66 11.39 -3.42 -2.37
N LEU A 67 11.09 -2.19 -2.79
CA LEU A 67 11.99 -1.04 -2.81
C LEU A 67 11.71 -0.18 -1.57
N THR A 68 12.70 0.00 -0.71
CA THR A 68 12.54 0.81 0.50
C THR A 68 13.86 1.50 0.87
N PRO A 69 13.83 2.76 1.34
CA PRO A 69 15.05 3.44 1.78
C PRO A 69 15.50 2.95 3.16
N THR A 70 14.65 2.22 3.90
CA THR A 70 14.91 1.76 5.26
C THR A 70 15.19 0.25 5.32
N PRO A 71 16.23 -0.20 6.03
CA PRO A 71 16.49 -1.62 6.21
C PRO A 71 15.32 -2.33 6.90
N ILE A 72 14.99 -3.53 6.45
CA ILE A 72 13.90 -4.34 7.00
C ILE A 72 14.05 -4.65 8.51
N GLN A 73 15.29 -4.63 9.02
CA GLN A 73 15.58 -4.83 10.46
C GLN A 73 15.05 -3.69 11.34
N SER A 74 14.65 -2.56 10.74
CA SER A 74 14.01 -1.45 11.44
C SER A 74 12.52 -1.71 11.74
N LEU A 75 11.93 -2.76 11.18
CA LEU A 75 10.53 -3.12 11.42
C LEU A 75 10.30 -3.56 12.88
N PRO A 76 9.09 -3.36 13.43
CA PRO A 76 8.72 -3.89 14.75
C PRO A 76 8.96 -5.39 14.90
N GLY A 77 9.33 -5.84 16.10
CA GLY A 77 9.69 -7.24 16.39
C GLY A 77 8.63 -8.26 15.97
N SER A 78 7.34 -7.96 16.15
CA SER A 78 6.24 -8.82 15.70
C SER A 78 6.21 -9.08 14.18
N LEU A 79 6.66 -8.13 13.37
CA LEU A 79 6.81 -8.33 11.93
C LEU A 79 8.07 -9.12 11.59
N GLN A 80 9.13 -8.97 12.38
CA GLN A 80 10.34 -9.81 12.25
C GLN A 80 10.03 -11.27 12.60
N ASP A 81 9.20 -11.51 13.62
CA ASP A 81 8.70 -12.85 13.96
C ASP A 81 7.87 -13.43 12.82
N THR A 82 7.02 -12.61 12.19
CA THR A 82 6.25 -13.04 11.02
C THR A 82 7.19 -13.46 9.89
N LEU A 83 8.25 -12.70 9.61
CA LEU A 83 9.27 -13.03 8.62
C LEU A 83 10.02 -14.32 8.95
N ALA A 84 10.42 -14.51 10.21
CA ALA A 84 11.13 -15.69 10.67
C ALA A 84 10.30 -16.98 10.55
N ASN A 85 8.98 -16.86 10.63
CA ASN A 85 8.05 -17.98 10.52
C ASN A 85 7.63 -18.28 9.06
N LEU A 86 8.10 -17.52 8.07
CA LEU A 86 7.78 -17.79 6.67
C LEU A 86 8.54 -19.00 6.14
N ASN A 87 7.85 -19.77 5.28
CA ASN A 87 8.49 -20.81 4.49
C ASN A 87 9.65 -20.19 3.67
N PRO A 88 10.87 -20.78 3.71
CA PRO A 88 12.00 -20.34 2.89
C PRO A 88 11.67 -20.17 1.40
N ASP A 89 10.77 -20.97 0.84
CA ASP A 89 10.38 -20.85 -0.56
C ASP A 89 9.49 -19.64 -0.85
N SER A 90 8.71 -19.18 0.13
CA SER A 90 7.99 -17.91 0.05
C SER A 90 8.94 -16.73 0.20
N LEU A 91 9.93 -16.83 1.10
CA LEU A 91 10.92 -15.77 1.30
C LEU A 91 11.77 -15.53 0.04
N LYS A 92 12.18 -16.58 -0.67
CA LYS A 92 12.93 -16.48 -1.95
C LYS A 92 12.17 -15.74 -3.05
N LYS A 93 10.84 -15.57 -2.92
CA LYS A 93 10.01 -14.83 -3.89
C LYS A 93 10.03 -13.33 -3.63
N ILE A 94 10.51 -12.87 -2.48
CA ILE A 94 10.60 -11.45 -2.14
C ILE A 94 12.04 -10.98 -2.35
N LYS A 95 12.24 -10.05 -3.29
CA LYS A 95 13.53 -9.38 -3.50
C LYS A 95 13.47 -8.00 -2.86
N PHE A 96 14.31 -7.78 -1.85
CA PHE A 96 14.48 -6.46 -1.24
C PHE A 96 15.57 -5.67 -1.96
N MET A 97 15.31 -4.40 -2.25
CA MET A 97 16.28 -3.45 -2.78
C MET A 97 16.17 -2.16 -1.97
N TYR A 98 17.32 -1.51 -1.73
CA TYR A 98 17.43 -0.40 -0.80
C TYR A 98 17.96 0.88 -1.46
N PRO A 99 17.27 1.43 -2.47
CA PRO A 99 17.72 2.66 -3.11
C PRO A 99 17.68 3.81 -2.10
N ARG A 100 18.80 4.54 -2.03
CA ARG A 100 19.02 5.67 -1.12
C ARG A 100 18.77 7.02 -1.78
N SER A 101 18.69 7.04 -3.11
CA SER A 101 18.44 8.25 -3.90
C SER A 101 17.41 7.97 -4.99
N ARG A 102 16.91 9.04 -5.59
CA ARG A 102 16.02 8.98 -6.76
C ARG A 102 16.72 8.28 -7.92
N GLU A 103 17.98 8.61 -8.15
CA GLU A 103 18.77 8.09 -9.26
C GLU A 103 18.98 6.57 -9.10
N GLU A 104 19.23 6.10 -7.88
CA GLU A 104 19.28 4.66 -7.58
C GLU A 104 17.94 3.98 -7.81
N LEU A 105 16.82 4.59 -7.36
CA LEU A 105 15.47 4.05 -7.62
C LEU A 105 15.19 3.94 -9.12
N LEU A 106 15.49 4.98 -9.89
CA LEU A 106 15.27 4.98 -11.34
C LEU A 106 16.12 3.91 -12.03
N GLN A 107 17.40 3.77 -11.64
CA GLN A 107 18.28 2.75 -12.18
C GLN A 107 17.79 1.34 -11.84
N ASP A 108 17.40 1.10 -10.59
CA ASP A 108 16.88 -0.18 -10.13
C ASP A 108 15.61 -0.58 -10.89
N VAL A 109 14.66 0.36 -11.05
CA VAL A 109 13.42 0.11 -11.79
C VAL A 109 13.69 -0.11 -13.27
N ALA A 110 14.55 0.70 -13.89
CA ALA A 110 14.94 0.56 -15.30
C ALA A 110 15.63 -0.80 -15.57
N SER A 111 16.49 -1.27 -14.65
CA SER A 111 17.19 -2.56 -14.78
C SER A 111 16.25 -3.77 -14.83
N LEU A 112 14.99 -3.63 -14.39
CA LEU A 112 13.99 -4.69 -14.49
C LEU A 112 13.65 -5.02 -15.95
N HIS A 113 13.79 -4.06 -16.87
CA HIS A 113 13.60 -4.29 -18.29
C HIS A 113 14.65 -5.26 -18.86
N GLU A 114 15.88 -5.20 -18.34
CA GLU A 114 16.98 -6.08 -18.72
C GLU A 114 16.85 -7.47 -18.07
N CYS A 115 16.50 -7.48 -16.78
CA CYS A 115 16.40 -8.72 -16.00
C CYS A 115 15.23 -9.61 -16.42
N ALA A 116 14.15 -9.06 -17.00
CA ALA A 116 13.00 -9.84 -17.44
C ALA A 116 13.30 -10.82 -18.59
N CYS A 117 14.43 -10.61 -19.28
CA CYS A 117 14.95 -11.52 -20.32
C CYS A 117 15.71 -12.72 -19.73
N SER A 118 15.99 -12.73 -18.42
CA SER A 118 16.59 -13.87 -17.71
C SER A 118 15.63 -15.06 -17.65
N PRO A 119 16.09 -16.33 -17.63
CA PRO A 119 15.21 -17.50 -17.48
C PRO A 119 14.34 -17.46 -16.22
N SER A 120 14.72 -16.70 -15.20
CA SER A 120 13.93 -16.48 -13.98
C SER A 120 12.57 -15.83 -14.29
N ALA A 121 11.50 -16.28 -13.64
CA ALA A 121 10.17 -15.67 -13.81
C ALA A 121 10.19 -14.16 -13.44
N PRO A 122 9.47 -13.29 -14.17
CA PRO A 122 9.39 -11.86 -13.87
C PRO A 122 8.77 -11.57 -12.50
N HIS A 123 8.99 -10.36 -11.96
CA HIS A 123 8.27 -9.88 -10.79
C HIS A 123 6.82 -9.56 -11.17
N SER A 124 5.86 -9.94 -10.33
CA SER A 124 4.43 -9.69 -10.55
C SER A 124 3.88 -8.62 -9.60
N LEU A 125 4.68 -8.15 -8.65
CA LEU A 125 4.34 -7.06 -7.74
C LEU A 125 5.57 -6.21 -7.46
N ILE A 126 5.46 -4.90 -7.67
CA ILE A 126 6.44 -3.89 -7.28
C ILE A 126 5.84 -3.09 -6.12
N ILE A 127 6.58 -3.02 -5.03
CA ILE A 127 6.26 -2.20 -3.87
C ILE A 127 7.34 -1.13 -3.72
N VAL A 128 6.93 0.14 -3.64
CA VAL A 128 7.82 1.27 -3.35
C VAL A 128 7.40 1.91 -2.03
N ASP A 129 8.28 1.87 -1.04
CA ASP A 129 8.04 2.48 0.26
C ASP A 129 8.63 3.89 0.36
N GLY A 130 7.83 4.85 0.80
CA GLY A 130 8.21 6.24 1.05
C GLY A 130 8.54 7.00 -0.22
N LEU A 131 7.64 6.99 -1.21
CA LEU A 131 7.86 7.63 -2.51
C LEU A 131 8.28 9.10 -2.38
N GLU A 132 7.73 9.82 -1.41
CA GLU A 132 8.07 11.22 -1.11
C GLU A 132 9.57 11.46 -0.91
N ARG A 133 10.31 10.46 -0.39
CA ARG A 133 11.76 10.56 -0.11
C ARG A 133 12.59 10.58 -1.39
N TYR A 134 12.08 9.95 -2.45
CA TYR A 134 12.71 9.93 -3.77
C TYR A 134 12.34 11.15 -4.61
N LEU A 135 11.22 11.79 -4.30
CA LEU A 135 10.76 12.96 -5.04
C LEU A 135 11.43 14.27 -4.58
N GLY A 136 12.23 14.23 -3.52
CA GLY A 136 12.84 15.43 -2.95
C GLY A 136 11.88 16.31 -2.17
N VAL A 137 10.66 15.84 -1.92
CA VAL A 137 9.60 16.58 -1.24
C VAL A 137 10.05 16.90 0.18
N ARG A 138 10.31 18.19 0.43
CA ARG A 138 10.64 18.69 1.75
C ARG A 138 9.35 18.99 2.51
N PRO A 139 9.20 18.50 3.76
CA PRO A 139 7.97 18.68 4.52
C PRO A 139 7.64 20.15 4.81
N ASP A 140 8.64 21.03 4.79
CA ASP A 140 8.50 22.45 5.18
C ASP A 140 8.58 23.42 3.99
N SER A 141 8.55 22.92 2.75
CA SER A 141 8.70 23.77 1.55
C SER A 141 7.54 23.56 0.58
N SER A 142 7.14 24.65 -0.09
CA SER A 142 6.17 24.55 -1.17
C SER A 142 6.73 23.64 -2.28
N PRO A 143 5.92 22.70 -2.81
CA PRO A 143 6.36 21.79 -3.86
C PRO A 143 6.87 22.57 -5.07
N GLN A 144 8.10 22.30 -5.46
CA GLN A 144 8.75 22.94 -6.60
C GLN A 144 8.29 22.28 -7.92
N PRO A 145 8.40 22.98 -9.08
CA PRO A 145 8.13 22.36 -10.38
C PRO A 145 9.00 21.13 -10.66
N GLU A 146 10.22 21.08 -10.09
CA GLU A 146 11.12 19.93 -10.18
C GLU A 146 10.59 18.70 -9.43
N ASP A 147 9.95 18.89 -8.27
CA ASP A 147 9.32 17.82 -7.50
C ASP A 147 8.15 17.22 -8.28
N GLN A 148 7.36 18.07 -8.96
CA GLN A 148 6.25 17.66 -9.82
C GLN A 148 6.74 16.85 -11.03
N SER A 149 7.80 17.34 -11.69
CA SER A 149 8.44 16.62 -12.79
C SER A 149 9.00 15.27 -12.33
N ALA A 150 9.66 15.23 -11.16
CA ALA A 150 10.15 13.99 -10.56
C ALA A 150 9.00 13.02 -10.25
N ALA A 151 7.88 13.50 -9.69
CA ALA A 151 6.71 12.69 -9.41
C ALA A 151 6.12 12.06 -10.68
N ALA A 152 5.98 12.86 -11.74
CA ALA A 152 5.51 12.38 -13.03
C ALA A 152 6.50 11.36 -13.64
N HIS A 153 7.79 11.64 -13.60
CA HIS A 153 8.83 10.79 -14.18
C HIS A 153 8.92 9.43 -13.48
N VAL A 154 9.00 9.41 -12.15
CA VAL A 154 9.05 8.16 -11.37
C VAL A 154 7.77 7.35 -11.56
N SER A 155 6.61 8.01 -11.53
CA SER A 155 5.31 7.33 -11.71
C SER A 155 5.15 6.75 -13.12
N ALA A 156 5.56 7.50 -14.15
CA ALA A 156 5.55 7.03 -15.52
C ALA A 156 6.47 5.83 -15.73
N LEU A 157 7.68 5.87 -15.17
CA LEU A 157 8.61 4.75 -15.24
C LEU A 157 8.03 3.50 -14.55
N LEU A 158 7.49 3.64 -13.34
CA LEU A 158 6.85 2.52 -12.63
C LEU A 158 5.68 1.91 -13.42
N ALA A 159 4.85 2.76 -14.04
CA ALA A 159 3.74 2.33 -14.87
C ALA A 159 4.23 1.60 -16.14
N ASP A 160 5.24 2.13 -16.83
CA ASP A 160 5.83 1.51 -18.02
C ASP A 160 6.50 0.17 -17.69
N THR A 161 7.29 0.12 -16.61
CA THR A 161 7.92 -1.13 -16.14
C THR A 161 6.88 -2.18 -15.77
N ALA A 162 5.78 -1.80 -15.11
CA ALA A 162 4.70 -2.73 -14.81
C ALA A 162 3.98 -3.23 -16.07
N ALA A 163 3.75 -2.36 -17.06
CA ALA A 163 3.18 -2.75 -18.34
C ALA A 163 4.11 -3.72 -19.10
N PHE A 164 5.42 -3.44 -19.11
CA PHE A 164 6.43 -4.31 -19.70
C PHE A 164 6.48 -5.68 -19.02
N LEU A 165 6.53 -5.71 -17.67
CA LEU A 165 6.54 -6.96 -16.91
C LEU A 165 5.26 -7.76 -17.11
N THR A 166 4.10 -7.09 -17.24
CA THR A 166 2.82 -7.73 -17.57
C THR A 166 2.92 -8.46 -18.90
N ARG A 167 3.38 -7.80 -19.97
CA ARG A 167 3.58 -8.45 -21.28
C ARG A 167 4.53 -9.63 -21.19
N LYS A 168 5.62 -9.51 -20.42
CA LYS A 168 6.58 -10.62 -20.21
C LYS A 168 5.97 -11.80 -19.44
N LEU A 169 5.05 -11.55 -18.52
CA LEU A 169 4.30 -12.59 -17.80
C LEU A 169 3.31 -13.30 -18.74
N GLU A 170 2.63 -12.55 -19.61
CA GLU A 170 1.71 -13.07 -20.63
C GLU A 170 2.42 -13.92 -21.69
N GLU A 171 3.56 -13.44 -22.20
CA GLU A 171 4.40 -14.16 -23.19
C GLU A 171 4.85 -15.54 -22.71
N ARG A 172 5.03 -15.73 -21.39
CA ARG A 172 5.46 -17.00 -20.79
C ARG A 172 4.33 -18.03 -20.64
N GLY A 173 3.11 -17.72 -21.11
CA GLY A 173 2.04 -18.70 -21.28
C GLY A 173 1.45 -19.27 -19.97
N GLY A 174 1.66 -18.60 -18.84
CA GLY A 174 0.99 -18.94 -17.58
C GLY A 174 -0.30 -18.15 -17.40
N ALA A 175 -1.26 -18.69 -16.64
CA ALA A 175 -2.39 -17.94 -16.07
C ALA A 175 -1.91 -16.92 -15.00
N CYS A 176 -0.82 -16.21 -15.27
CA CYS A 176 -0.17 -15.33 -14.33
C CYS A 176 -0.90 -13.98 -14.33
N ALA A 177 -1.19 -13.48 -13.13
CA ALA A 177 -1.79 -12.17 -12.99
C ALA A 177 -0.85 -11.08 -13.55
N PRO A 178 -1.40 -9.96 -14.02
CA PRO A 178 -0.59 -8.84 -14.50
C PRO A 178 0.32 -8.30 -13.39
N CYS A 179 1.41 -7.65 -13.78
CA CYS A 179 2.30 -7.00 -12.81
C CYS A 179 1.60 -5.80 -12.15
N ARG A 180 1.70 -5.73 -10.83
CA ARG A 180 1.01 -4.72 -10.00
C ARG A 180 2.02 -3.77 -9.38
N VAL A 181 1.61 -2.53 -9.11
CA VAL A 181 2.41 -1.54 -8.40
C VAL A 181 1.65 -1.04 -7.18
N ILE A 182 2.32 -1.02 -6.03
CA ILE A 182 1.84 -0.40 -4.80
C ILE A 182 2.91 0.57 -4.32
N VAL A 183 2.54 1.81 -4.04
CA VAL A 183 3.47 2.82 -3.49
C VAL A 183 2.93 3.35 -2.16
N SER A 184 3.79 3.72 -1.22
CA SER A 184 3.38 4.56 -0.08
C SER A 184 3.84 6.01 -0.29
N PHE A 185 3.03 6.94 0.19
CA PHE A 185 3.29 8.37 0.13
C PHE A 185 2.86 9.04 1.44
N ASP A 186 3.75 9.85 2.03
CA ASP A 186 3.44 10.72 3.16
C ASP A 186 2.73 11.99 2.71
N VAL A 187 1.57 12.29 3.30
CA VAL A 187 0.96 13.62 3.18
C VAL A 187 1.53 14.50 4.29
N GLY A 188 2.22 15.56 3.90
CA GLY A 188 2.60 16.61 4.83
C GLY A 188 1.35 17.30 5.35
N LEU A 189 1.04 17.15 6.64
CA LEU A 189 0.07 18.01 7.31
C LEU A 189 0.66 19.42 7.36
N GLN A 190 0.37 20.25 6.36
CA GLN A 190 0.53 21.70 6.52
C GLN A 190 -0.30 22.11 7.74
N GLY A 191 0.32 22.87 8.64
CA GLY A 191 -0.31 23.44 9.83
C GLY A 191 -1.32 24.54 9.52
N HIS A 192 -2.28 24.27 8.64
CA HIS A 192 -3.45 25.13 8.47
C HIS A 192 -4.57 24.60 9.36
N SER A 193 -4.75 25.31 10.47
CA SER A 193 -5.91 25.28 11.35
C SER A 193 -7.17 25.67 10.58
N SER A 194 -7.72 24.75 9.79
CA SER A 194 -9.08 24.82 9.27
C SER A 194 -9.44 23.45 8.74
N GLY A 195 -10.55 22.89 9.22
CA GLY A 195 -11.04 21.55 8.88
C GLY A 195 -11.56 21.40 7.45
N GLU A 196 -10.77 21.81 6.45
CA GLU A 196 -10.99 21.52 5.04
C GLU A 196 -10.03 20.41 4.60
N SER A 197 -10.56 19.41 3.91
CA SER A 197 -9.87 18.19 3.51
C SER A 197 -8.63 18.48 2.66
N LEU A 198 -7.45 18.56 3.32
CA LEU A 198 -6.12 18.89 2.77
C LEU A 198 -5.63 17.98 1.62
N LEU A 199 -6.37 16.91 1.33
CA LEU A 199 -6.05 15.91 0.30
C LEU A 199 -6.32 16.39 -1.14
N GLY A 200 -6.99 17.53 -1.32
CA GLY A 200 -7.36 18.06 -2.64
C GLY A 200 -6.43 19.12 -3.24
N MET A 201 -5.43 19.60 -2.50
CA MET A 201 -4.63 20.78 -2.90
C MET A 201 -3.13 20.52 -3.09
N ASP A 202 -2.64 19.30 -2.84
CA ASP A 202 -1.23 18.98 -3.07
C ASP A 202 -0.99 18.70 -4.57
N PRO A 203 -0.20 19.53 -5.28
CA PRO A 203 0.07 19.34 -6.70
C PRO A 203 0.81 18.03 -6.99
N ILE A 204 1.62 17.51 -6.06
CA ILE A 204 2.31 16.22 -6.21
C ILE A 204 1.29 15.09 -6.16
N LEU A 205 0.39 15.09 -5.16
CA LEU A 205 -0.69 14.10 -5.09
C LEU A 205 -1.56 14.13 -6.35
N SER A 206 -1.85 15.31 -6.90
CA SER A 206 -2.63 15.45 -8.13
C SER A 206 -1.97 14.81 -9.36
N ILE A 207 -0.64 14.73 -9.37
CA ILE A 207 0.12 14.04 -10.42
C ILE A 207 0.08 12.54 -10.16
N LEU A 208 0.35 12.11 -8.92
CA LEU A 208 0.32 10.72 -8.52
C LEU A 208 -1.05 10.08 -8.80
N ASP A 209 -2.15 10.77 -8.52
CA ASP A 209 -3.52 10.28 -8.77
C ASP A 209 -3.81 9.95 -10.24
N ARG A 210 -3.07 10.56 -11.18
CA ARG A 210 -3.21 10.24 -12.61
C ARG A 210 -2.61 8.88 -12.96
N TYR A 211 -1.61 8.44 -12.19
CA TYR A 211 -0.94 7.15 -12.38
C TYR A 211 -1.49 6.07 -11.43
N PHE A 212 -1.87 6.43 -10.21
CA PHE A 212 -2.38 5.53 -9.18
C PHE A 212 -3.89 5.68 -9.03
N SER A 213 -4.64 4.87 -9.77
CA SER A 213 -6.10 4.98 -9.83
C SER A 213 -6.81 4.53 -8.54
N VAL A 214 -6.12 3.81 -7.65
CA VAL A 214 -6.63 3.36 -6.34
C VAL A 214 -5.82 3.99 -5.22
N ARG A 215 -6.50 4.56 -4.24
CA ARG A 215 -5.93 5.16 -3.04
C ARG A 215 -6.40 4.42 -1.80
N CYS A 216 -5.46 3.95 -0.99
CA CYS A 216 -5.67 3.42 0.35
C CYS A 216 -5.26 4.50 1.35
N THR A 217 -6.22 5.16 2.00
CA THR A 217 -5.93 6.23 2.96
C THR A 217 -5.90 5.67 4.38
N LEU A 218 -4.85 6.02 5.12
CA LEU A 218 -4.67 5.76 6.55
C LEU A 218 -4.83 7.10 7.28
N ASP A 219 -5.96 7.26 7.96
CA ASP A 219 -6.24 8.44 8.78
C ASP A 219 -6.18 8.07 10.27
N ARG A 220 -5.58 8.93 11.08
CA ARG A 220 -5.44 8.65 12.52
C ARG A 220 -6.73 9.04 13.22
N ASP A 221 -7.33 8.12 13.96
CA ASP A 221 -8.51 8.42 14.76
C ASP A 221 -8.13 9.27 15.98
N ARG A 222 -8.26 10.60 15.82
CA ARG A 222 -7.97 11.59 16.86
C ARG A 222 -9.03 11.60 17.98
N SER A 223 -10.17 10.95 17.80
CA SER A 223 -11.23 10.88 18.82
C SER A 223 -10.87 9.98 20.01
N SER A 224 -9.90 9.06 19.82
CA SER A 224 -9.39 8.15 20.84
C SER A 224 -8.22 8.71 21.67
N ALA A 225 -7.75 9.92 21.36
CA ALA A 225 -6.65 10.56 22.07
C ALA A 225 -7.16 11.16 23.40
N THR A 226 -7.23 10.33 24.46
CA THR A 226 -7.44 10.84 25.82
C THR A 226 -6.29 11.79 26.21
N PRO A 227 -6.59 13.00 26.74
CA PRO A 227 -5.57 13.97 27.13
C PRO A 227 -4.79 13.50 28.36
N ALA A 228 -3.48 13.35 28.20
CA ALA A 228 -2.38 13.58 29.16
C ALA A 228 -2.48 13.11 30.63
N THR A 229 -3.41 12.23 31.03
CA THR A 229 -3.53 11.79 32.44
C THR A 229 -3.67 10.27 32.64
N ALA A 230 -3.65 9.48 31.58
CA ALA A 230 -3.59 8.02 31.73
C ALA A 230 -2.15 7.59 32.00
N ILE A 231 -1.88 7.19 33.24
CA ILE A 231 -0.68 6.49 33.68
C ILE A 231 -0.36 5.39 32.64
N ALA A 232 0.84 5.43 32.10
CA ALA A 232 1.32 4.50 31.08
C ALA A 232 1.16 3.05 31.58
N SER A 233 0.06 2.42 31.20
CA SER A 233 -0.08 0.98 31.29
C SER A 233 0.52 0.40 30.01
N ASP A 234 1.41 -0.59 30.18
CA ASP A 234 2.16 -1.28 29.11
C ASP A 234 1.26 -2.05 28.11
N LYS A 235 -0.06 -1.89 28.21
CA LYS A 235 -1.08 -2.60 27.44
C LYS A 235 -1.96 -1.71 26.55
N GLN A 236 -1.77 -0.39 26.56
CA GLN A 236 -2.62 0.49 25.75
C GLN A 236 -2.13 0.54 24.29
N PRO A 237 -3.02 0.42 23.29
CA PRO A 237 -2.63 0.50 21.89
C PRO A 237 -1.97 1.84 21.56
N ARG A 238 -0.90 1.81 20.76
CA ARG A 238 -0.09 2.99 20.41
C ARG A 238 -0.86 4.00 19.55
N GLY A 239 -1.94 3.57 18.92
CA GLY A 239 -2.86 4.41 18.16
C GLY A 239 -3.92 3.59 17.42
N VAL A 240 -5.06 4.21 17.14
CA VAL A 240 -6.17 3.64 16.35
C VAL A 240 -6.31 4.43 15.06
N TRP A 241 -6.30 3.73 13.94
CA TRP A 241 -6.23 4.28 12.59
C TRP A 241 -7.37 3.75 11.75
N MET A 242 -7.71 4.52 10.72
CA MET A 242 -8.85 4.33 9.85
C MET A 242 -8.31 4.08 8.46
N VAL A 243 -8.55 2.89 7.93
CA VAL A 243 -8.09 2.48 6.60
C VAL A 243 -9.30 2.43 5.68
N TYR A 244 -9.28 3.17 4.58
CA TYR A 244 -10.34 3.13 3.58
C TYR A 244 -9.79 3.25 2.17
N PHE A 245 -10.51 2.68 1.20
CA PHE A 245 -10.13 2.74 -0.20
C PHE A 245 -11.01 3.74 -0.96
N SER A 246 -10.39 4.51 -1.84
CA SER A 246 -11.03 5.42 -2.78
C SER A 246 -10.39 5.30 -4.16
N GLY A 247 -11.09 5.66 -5.23
CA GLY A 247 -10.54 5.60 -6.59
C GLY A 247 -11.43 4.90 -7.62
N VAL A 248 -10.97 4.94 -8.87
CA VAL A 248 -11.71 4.42 -10.04
C VAL A 248 -11.66 2.89 -10.05
N GLY A 249 -12.80 2.25 -10.27
CA GLY A 249 -12.90 0.78 -10.38
C GLY A 249 -13.12 0.04 -9.05
N ILE A 250 -13.31 0.74 -7.93
CA ILE A 250 -13.80 0.14 -6.69
C ILE A 250 -15.32 -0.02 -6.80
N THR A 251 -15.79 -1.21 -7.19
CA THR A 251 -17.21 -1.55 -7.10
C THR A 251 -17.43 -2.46 -5.90
N ALA A 252 -18.13 -1.95 -4.87
CA ALA A 252 -18.62 -2.81 -3.79
C ALA A 252 -19.77 -3.65 -4.35
N ARG A 253 -19.49 -4.89 -4.74
CA ARG A 253 -20.55 -5.80 -5.19
C ARG A 253 -21.38 -6.22 -3.97
N LEU A 254 -22.46 -5.49 -3.70
CA LEU A 254 -23.53 -5.96 -2.82
C LEU A 254 -24.22 -7.12 -3.53
N THR A 255 -24.16 -8.31 -2.95
CA THR A 255 -24.94 -9.45 -3.43
C THR A 255 -26.42 -9.15 -3.20
N ALA A 256 -27.09 -8.81 -4.30
CA ALA A 256 -28.52 -8.82 -4.54
C ALA A 256 -29.43 -8.00 -3.59
N GLY A 257 -30.00 -6.93 -4.12
CA GLY A 257 -31.44 -6.70 -3.90
C GLY A 257 -31.92 -5.35 -3.40
N LYS A 258 -31.11 -4.29 -3.29
CA LYS A 258 -31.64 -2.92 -3.09
C LYS A 258 -30.84 -1.88 -3.86
N GLU A 259 -31.55 -1.14 -4.70
CA GLU A 259 -31.08 0.02 -5.46
C GLU A 259 -30.64 1.17 -4.54
N GLU A 260 -29.64 1.89 -5.05
CA GLU A 260 -29.33 3.30 -4.85
C GLU A 260 -29.64 3.92 -3.49
N SER A 261 -28.65 3.88 -2.60
CA SER A 261 -28.20 5.06 -1.87
C SER A 261 -26.90 4.73 -1.14
N SER A 262 -25.94 5.65 -1.25
CA SER A 262 -24.63 5.66 -0.58
C SER A 262 -23.60 4.61 -1.02
N ILE A 263 -22.52 5.14 -1.61
CA ILE A 263 -21.19 4.52 -1.64
C ILE A 263 -20.74 4.38 -0.18
N MET A 264 -21.29 3.42 0.56
CA MET A 264 -20.86 3.09 1.91
C MET A 264 -19.48 2.47 1.81
N GLN A 265 -18.45 3.33 1.80
CA GLN A 265 -17.06 2.94 1.80
C GLN A 265 -16.82 2.05 3.02
N ARG A 266 -16.54 0.77 2.77
CA ARG A 266 -16.09 -0.14 3.82
C ARG A 266 -14.72 0.33 4.29
N TRP A 267 -14.59 0.56 5.59
CA TRP A 267 -13.37 0.99 6.23
C TRP A 267 -12.98 -0.01 7.32
N TRP A 268 -11.69 -0.07 7.61
CA TRP A 268 -11.12 -0.92 8.65
C TRP A 268 -10.55 -0.04 9.73
N ARG A 269 -10.81 -0.42 10.98
CA ARG A 269 -10.09 0.11 12.12
C ARG A 269 -8.80 -0.69 12.29
N LEU A 270 -7.66 -0.03 12.14
CA LEU A 270 -6.33 -0.58 12.36
C LEU A 270 -5.85 -0.18 13.74
N THR A 271 -5.53 -1.16 14.58
CA THR A 271 -4.98 -0.94 15.92
C THR A 271 -3.54 -1.42 15.96
N VAL A 272 -2.65 -0.59 16.51
CA VAL A 272 -1.24 -0.96 16.68
C VAL A 272 -0.98 -1.37 18.12
N CYS A 273 -0.71 -2.66 18.29
CA CYS A 273 -0.43 -3.26 19.59
C CYS A 273 0.91 -2.77 20.15
N PRO A 274 1.14 -2.86 21.48
CA PRO A 274 2.40 -2.42 22.10
C PRO A 274 3.66 -3.11 21.55
N ASN A 275 3.51 -4.35 21.07
CA ASN A 275 4.54 -5.16 20.39
C ASN A 275 4.71 -4.80 18.89
N GLY A 276 4.01 -3.78 18.41
CA GLY A 276 4.03 -3.34 17.00
C GLY A 276 3.20 -4.20 16.05
N ALA A 277 2.45 -5.19 16.55
CA ALA A 277 1.56 -5.97 15.71
C ALA A 277 0.40 -5.11 15.22
N LEU A 278 -0.05 -5.37 13.99
CA LEU A 278 -1.15 -4.68 13.35
C LEU A 278 -2.40 -5.55 13.40
N GLU A 279 -3.44 -5.07 14.09
CA GLU A 279 -4.74 -5.74 14.16
C GLU A 279 -5.78 -4.96 13.37
N PHE A 280 -6.55 -5.67 12.55
CA PHE A 280 -7.53 -5.05 11.67
C PHE A 280 -8.95 -5.46 12.07
N TYR A 281 -9.82 -4.48 12.25
CA TYR A 281 -11.21 -4.68 12.60
C TYR A 281 -12.07 -4.15 11.45
N PRO A 282 -12.74 -5.02 10.69
CA PRO A 282 -13.65 -4.56 9.65
C PRO A 282 -14.83 -3.84 10.31
N MET A 283 -15.13 -2.63 9.88
CA MET A 283 -16.28 -1.91 10.37
C MET A 283 -17.41 -2.13 9.37
N GLY A 284 -18.28 -3.09 9.69
CA GLY A 284 -19.57 -3.25 9.03
C GLY A 284 -20.57 -2.31 9.67
N THR A 285 -21.44 -1.71 8.85
CA THR A 285 -22.66 -1.06 9.36
C THR A 285 -23.55 -2.14 9.95
N ASP A 286 -23.46 -2.37 11.26
CA ASP A 286 -24.61 -2.80 12.04
C ASP A 286 -25.44 -1.54 12.30
N GLU A 287 -26.35 -1.25 11.37
CA GLU A 287 -27.64 -0.59 11.60
C GLU A 287 -28.58 -0.87 10.41
#